data_AF-A0A382SF20-F1
#
_entry.id   AF-A0A382SF20-F1
#
_cell.length_a   1.000
_cell.length_b   1.000
_cell.length_c   1.000
_cell.angle_alpha   90.00
_cell.angle_beta   90.00
_cell.angle_gamma   90.00
#
_symmetry.space_group_name_H-M   'P 1'
#
loop_
_entity.id
_entity.type
_entity.pdbx_description
1 polymer ?
#
loop_
_entity_poly.entity_id
_entity_poly.type
_entity_poly.pdbx_seq_one_letter_code
_entity_poly.pdbx_strand_id
1 'polypeptide(L)' 'MTTATVRMREWYEAEIRAAVQAELGLTNVMQVPRLTKIVVNMGVGDAAQQAKLLDGALADLEVITGQKP' A
#
# COMPACT_ATOMS: atom_id res chain seq x y z
N MET A 1 24.35 -0.07 5.43
CA MET A 1 22.99 0.04 4.88
C MET A 1 22.02 0.00 6.04
N THR A 2 21.56 1.16 6.47
CA THR A 2 20.67 1.29 7.63
C THR A 2 19.26 0.95 7.17
N THR A 3 18.81 -0.28 7.43
CA THR A 3 17.45 -0.72 7.11
C THR A 3 16.48 -0.05 8.06
N ALA A 4 16.07 1.19 7.77
CA ALA A 4 15.00 1.85 8.50
C ALA A 4 13.71 1.02 8.31
N THR A 5 13.30 0.30 9.34
CA THR A 5 12.03 -0.42 9.35
C THR A 5 10.89 0.58 9.17
N VAL A 6 10.00 0.32 8.20
CA VAL A 6 8.84 1.18 7.96
C VAL A 6 7.91 1.11 9.17
N ARG A 7 7.55 2.26 9.77
CA ARG A 7 6.72 2.38 10.99
C ARG A 7 5.46 1.50 10.98
N MET A 8 4.76 1.43 9.85
CA MET A 8 3.54 0.61 9.74
C MET A 8 3.83 -0.89 9.78
N ARG A 9 4.98 -1.34 9.28
CA ARG A 9 5.38 -2.75 9.35
C ARG A 9 5.68 -3.15 10.79
N GLU A 10 6.41 -2.31 11.52
CA GLU A 10 6.72 -2.55 12.94
C GLU A 10 5.44 -2.63 13.77
N TRP A 11 4.52 -1.70 13.57
CA TRP A 11 3.24 -1.70 14.27
C TRP A 11 2.39 -2.94 13.94
N TYR A 12 2.38 -3.38 12.67
CA TYR A 12 1.68 -4.60 12.28
C TYR A 12 2.26 -5.85 12.97
N GLU A 13 3.58 -5.97 12.99
CA GLU A 13 4.28 -7.12 13.59
C GLU A 13 4.19 -7.14 15.12
N ALA A 14 4.23 -5.97 15.77
CA ALA A 14 4.23 -5.84 17.23
C ALA A 14 2.84 -5.98 17.86
N GLU A 15 1.81 -5.37 17.25
CA GLU A 15 0.50 -5.23 17.91
C GLU A 15 -0.65 -5.84 17.08
N ILE A 16 -0.77 -5.45 15.81
CA ILE A 16 -1.95 -5.79 15.00
C ILE A 16 -2.07 -7.30 14.78
N ARG A 17 -0.94 -7.98 14.52
CA ARG A 17 -0.94 -9.43 14.27
C ARG A 17 -1.54 -10.23 15.42
N ALA A 18 -1.16 -9.90 16.66
CA ALA A 18 -1.66 -10.58 17.84
C ALA A 18 -3.13 -10.24 18.10
N ALA A 19 -3.51 -8.97 17.93
CA ALA A 19 -4.90 -8.52 18.08
C ALA A 19 -5.84 -9.23 17.10
N VAL A 20 -5.49 -9.26 15.81
CA VAL A 20 -6.28 -9.93 14.76
C VAL A 20 -6.33 -11.45 14.95
N GLN A 21 -5.23 -12.06 15.41
CA GLN A 21 -5.21 -13.49 15.71
C GLN A 21 -6.18 -13.84 16.84
N ALA A 22 -6.21 -13.03 17.91
CA ALA A 22 -7.08 -13.23 19.05
C ALA A 22 -8.56 -12.97 18.70
N GLU A 23 -8.85 -11.90 17.95
CA GLU A 23 -10.21 -11.56 17.50
C GLU A 23 -10.82 -12.64 16.61
N LEU A 24 -10.01 -13.22 15.71
CA LEU A 24 -10.46 -14.26 14.78
C LEU A 24 -10.29 -15.69 15.32
N GLY A 25 -9.76 -15.86 16.53
CA GLY A 25 -9.57 -17.17 17.16
C GLY A 25 -8.65 -18.12 16.37
N LEU A 26 -7.66 -17.59 15.64
CA LEU A 26 -6.84 -18.39 14.72
C LEU A 26 -5.74 -19.15 15.47
N THR A 27 -5.72 -20.47 15.30
CA THR A 27 -4.74 -21.37 15.94
C THR A 27 -3.36 -21.30 15.30
N ASN A 28 -3.28 -20.89 14.03
CA ASN A 28 -2.03 -20.82 13.29
C ASN A 28 -1.66 -19.37 12.96
N VAL A 29 -0.46 -18.97 13.35
CA VAL A 29 0.14 -17.65 13.09
C VAL A 29 0.20 -17.31 11.59
N MET A 30 0.29 -18.33 10.72
CA MET A 30 0.31 -18.14 9.27
C MET A 30 -1.06 -17.88 8.65
N GLN A 31 -2.15 -18.12 9.39
CA GLN A 31 -3.52 -17.81 8.96
C GLN A 31 -3.88 -16.34 9.16
N VAL A 32 -3.10 -15.60 9.95
CA VAL A 32 -3.35 -14.17 10.19
C VAL A 32 -3.26 -13.41 8.85
N PRO A 33 -4.30 -12.63 8.47
CA PRO A 33 -4.32 -11.88 7.22
C PRO A 33 -3.11 -10.96 7.07
N ARG A 34 -2.50 -10.96 5.88
CA ARG A 34 -1.33 -10.13 5.54
C ARG A 34 -1.63 -9.25 4.33
N LEU A 35 -1.04 -8.07 4.28
CA LEU A 35 -1.12 -7.19 3.13
C LEU A 35 -0.21 -7.72 2.00
N THR A 36 -0.77 -8.05 0.85
CA THR A 36 -0.04 -8.67 -0.27
C THR A 36 0.35 -7.67 -1.35
N LYS A 37 -0.56 -6.77 -1.73
CA LYS A 37 -0.35 -5.75 -2.76
C LYS A 37 -1.27 -4.56 -2.51
N ILE A 38 -0.76 -3.36 -2.75
CA ILE A 38 -1.57 -2.14 -2.86
C ILE A 38 -1.57 -1.74 -4.33
N VAL A 39 -2.76 -1.61 -4.93
CA VAL A 39 -2.91 -1.08 -6.29
C VAL A 39 -3.47 0.33 -6.17
N VAL A 40 -2.74 1.31 -6.71
CA VAL A 40 -3.22 2.69 -6.85
C VAL A 40 -3.71 2.85 -8.27
N ASN A 41 -4.98 3.24 -8.42
CA ASN A 41 -5.60 3.52 -9.70
C ASN A 41 -6.09 4.96 -9.70
N MET A 42 -5.88 5.67 -10.81
CA MET A 42 -6.31 7.04 -10.98
C MET A 42 -7.23 7.14 -12.19
N GLY A 43 -8.50 7.45 -11.93
CA GLY A 43 -9.52 7.58 -12.97
C GLY A 43 -9.38 8.91 -13.72
N VAL A 44 -8.67 8.90 -14.84
CA VAL A 44 -8.45 10.08 -15.71
C VAL A 44 -9.48 10.19 -16.83
N GLY A 45 -10.76 9.93 -16.53
CA GLY A 45 -11.84 9.80 -17.52
C GLY A 45 -11.97 10.99 -18.50
N ASP A 46 -12.03 12.21 -17.99
CA ASP A 46 -12.14 13.43 -18.82
C ASP A 46 -10.77 13.93 -19.31
N ALA A 47 -9.70 13.53 -18.63
CA ALA A 47 -8.31 13.91 -18.96
C ALA A 47 -7.68 13.02 -20.04
N ALA A 48 -8.29 11.89 -20.38
CA ALA A 48 -7.81 11.00 -21.44
C ALA A 48 -7.69 11.67 -22.82
N GLN A 49 -8.50 12.71 -23.08
CA GLN A 49 -8.44 13.46 -24.34
C GLN A 49 -7.38 14.57 -24.36
N GLN A 50 -6.80 14.92 -23.21
CA GLN A 50 -5.78 15.96 -23.09
C GLN A 50 -4.49 15.38 -22.53
N ALA A 51 -3.55 15.07 -23.42
CA ALA A 51 -2.25 14.47 -23.07
C ALA A 51 -1.52 15.19 -21.91
N LYS A 52 -1.61 16.53 -21.84
CA LYS A 52 -0.99 17.32 -20.77
C LYS A 52 -1.51 17.00 -19.36
N LEU A 53 -2.80 16.68 -19.23
CA LEU A 53 -3.41 16.34 -17.95
C LEU A 53 -3.03 14.91 -17.54
N LEU A 54 -2.86 14.01 -18.51
CA LEU A 54 -2.37 12.67 -18.27
C LEU A 54 -0.92 12.68 -17.78
N ASP A 55 -0.06 13.49 -18.40
CA ASP A 55 1.35 13.65 -18.01
C ASP A 55 1.49 14.21 -16.60
N GLY A 56 0.67 15.21 -16.23
CA GLY A 56 0.65 15.76 -14.87
C GLY A 56 0.24 14.71 -13.83
N ALA A 57 -0.79 13.93 -14.16
CA ALA A 57 -1.29 12.89 -13.27
C ALA A 57 -0.25 11.75 -13.10
N LEU A 58 0.49 11.39 -14.15
CA LEU A 58 1.60 10.43 -14.08
C LEU A 58 2.72 10.95 -13.18
N ALA A 59 3.12 12.22 -13.32
CA ALA A 59 4.12 12.83 -12.47
C ALA A 59 3.69 12.84 -10.99
N ASP A 60 2.43 13.14 -10.71
CA ASP A 60 1.89 13.10 -9.34
C ASP A 60 1.91 11.68 -8.76
N LEU A 61 1.51 10.66 -9.54
CA LEU A 61 1.60 9.27 -9.11
C LEU A 61 3.04 8.83 -8.86
N GLU A 62 3.98 9.25 -9.70
CA GLU A 62 5.40 8.96 -9.51
C GLU A 62 5.93 9.58 -8.21
N VAL A 63 5.59 10.84 -7.94
CA VAL A 63 5.98 11.54 -6.70
C VAL A 63 5.37 10.90 -5.47
N ILE A 64 4.08 10.51 -5.53
CA ILE A 64 3.35 9.97 -4.37
C ILE A 64 3.75 8.51 -4.08
N THR A 65 3.80 7.67 -5.11
CA THR A 65 4.05 6.23 -4.94
C THR A 65 5.53 5.89 -4.98
N GLY A 66 6.38 6.80 -5.47
CA GLY A 66 7.79 6.54 -5.74
C GLY A 66 8.00 5.47 -6.81
N GLN A 67 6.95 5.09 -7.53
CA GLN A 67 6.94 4.08 -8.57
C GLN A 67 6.43 4.73 -9.85
N LYS A 68 7.11 4.48 -10.98
CA LYS A 68 6.55 4.82 -12.28
C LYS A 68 5.43 3.81 -12.61
N PRO A 69 4.19 4.27 -12.88
CA PRO A 69 3.09 3.40 -13.30
C PRO A 69 3.41 2.62 -14.58
#